data_AF-A0A6A5THI3-F1
#
_entry.id   AF-A0A6A5THI3-F1
#
_cell.length_a   1.000
_cell.length_b   1.000
_cell.length_c   1.000
_cell.angle_alpha   90.00
_cell.angle_beta   90.00
_cell.angle_gamma   90.00
#
_symmetry.space_group_name_H-M   'P 1'
#
loop_
_entity.id
_entity.type
_entity.pdbx_description
1 polymer ?
#
loop_
_entity_poly.entity_id
_entity_poly.type
_entity_poly.pdbx_seq_one_letter_code
_entity_poly.pdbx_strand_id
1 'polypeptide(L)'
;MFGQSHWINSCVILCLEVIKLVEEYARDDSASVVTGLQRCKHFARQIKTQRTPQWPCTPTPELPPKAIADELLECYLRTSESLYRVLHVPSFLSQYETVWIDNAASDPTFLVLLKLVLAIGAASYNDTFTLRPSAIRWVYEAEAWLANPTLKHRLGLQYFQIYCLLVLARESTAVGEDLVWISTGGLFRAAVHMGLHRDPAHFPPRSHFANEMHRRIWNTIIELCLQASLNHGGPPLMSLADFDTNPPSNFNDDQLTEKHALPRPESQHTQASIAIALRKTYPIRLAITKFLNCIGTASSYDETLRLDAEFRQSYKGLRSAFQGFNCTSDRTASQVALRLADVILQRYLTALHMPFYGSALNDSAHAYSRKVALDASLKVWYAMNPLSDAMHSEGPLEEGILGRLCICASGFLRISVLQALLLASVELRQQVKDDDGFGPVPLRRDLLAIVQDGKTWHLKCVEAGETNIKGYIFAVLLCANIEGLMKGLERPELAAFLISHAHEAELQCFEILKNMLDQSQPEQNIESLGQMSLETTPGSLEGWDFMVSGAAPFPKPEFDYP
;
A
#
# COMPACT_ATOMS: atom_id res chain seq x y z
N MET A 1 -5.85 -19.87 -2.83
CA MET A 1 -7.04 -18.99 -2.77
C MET A 1 -6.77 -17.68 -3.51
N PHE A 2 -5.71 -16.95 -3.18
CA PHE A 2 -5.33 -15.73 -3.89
C PHE A 2 -4.51 -16.01 -5.15
N GLY A 3 -4.60 -15.12 -6.14
CA GLY A 3 -3.74 -15.11 -7.32
C GLY A 3 -2.28 -14.80 -6.98
N GLN A 4 -1.38 -15.01 -7.94
CA GLN A 4 0.08 -15.04 -7.71
C GLN A 4 0.65 -13.69 -7.28
N SER A 5 0.01 -12.57 -7.62
CA SER A 5 0.51 -11.25 -7.24
C SER A 5 0.35 -10.91 -5.76
N HIS A 6 -0.50 -11.65 -5.03
CA HIS A 6 -0.75 -11.43 -3.60
C HIS A 6 0.52 -11.63 -2.78
N TRP A 7 0.79 -10.71 -1.86
CA TRP A 7 2.02 -10.67 -1.07
C TRP A 7 2.27 -11.95 -0.26
N ILE A 8 1.20 -12.64 0.17
CA ILE A 8 1.30 -13.90 0.93
C ILE A 8 2.09 -14.97 0.17
N ASN A 9 1.99 -15.01 -1.16
CA ASN A 9 2.74 -15.98 -1.96
C ASN A 9 4.24 -15.73 -1.84
N SER A 10 4.66 -14.45 -1.79
CA SER A 10 6.04 -14.09 -1.50
C SER A 10 6.47 -14.56 -0.11
N CYS A 11 5.67 -14.32 0.94
CA CYS A 11 6.03 -14.75 2.29
C CYS A 11 6.18 -16.27 2.43
N VAL A 12 5.26 -17.03 1.84
CA VAL A 12 5.30 -18.50 1.89
C VAL A 12 6.53 -19.03 1.15
N ILE A 13 6.85 -18.50 -0.03
CA ILE A 13 8.02 -18.93 -0.80
C ILE A 13 9.32 -18.59 -0.08
N LEU A 14 9.40 -17.40 0.51
CA LEU A 14 10.66 -16.81 0.97
C LEU A 14 11.04 -17.18 2.41
N CYS A 15 10.07 -17.44 3.28
CA CYS A 15 10.34 -17.43 4.72
C CYS A 15 9.75 -18.59 5.52
N LEU A 16 9.13 -19.55 4.85
CA LEU A 16 8.52 -20.72 5.49
C LEU A 16 9.52 -21.51 6.35
N GLU A 17 10.79 -21.55 5.97
CA GLU A 17 11.84 -22.22 6.76
C GLU A 17 12.03 -21.60 8.15
N VAL A 18 12.06 -20.26 8.24
CA VAL A 18 12.28 -19.55 9.50
C VAL A 18 11.07 -19.73 10.42
N ILE A 19 9.86 -19.63 9.86
CA ILE A 19 8.61 -19.83 10.60
C ILE A 19 8.54 -21.26 11.14
N LYS A 20 8.77 -22.27 10.28
CA LYS A 20 8.77 -23.67 10.69
C LYS A 20 9.81 -23.99 11.76
N LEU A 21 11.01 -23.40 11.66
CA LEU A 21 12.06 -23.60 12.65
C LEU A 21 11.62 -23.09 14.03
N VAL A 22 11.03 -21.90 14.10
CA VAL A 22 10.50 -21.35 15.35
C VAL A 22 9.35 -22.21 15.88
N GLU A 23 8.41 -22.62 15.03
CA GLU A 23 7.26 -23.45 15.44
C GLU A 23 7.66 -24.85 15.94
N GLU A 24 8.68 -25.46 15.34
CA GLU A 24 9.20 -26.78 15.70
C GLU A 24 9.77 -26.78 17.13
N TYR A 25 10.60 -25.79 17.45
CA TYR A 25 11.32 -25.70 18.72
C TYR A 25 10.58 -24.89 19.79
N ALA A 26 9.57 -24.11 19.42
CA ALA A 26 8.73 -23.44 20.39
C ALA A 26 7.90 -24.43 21.21
N ARG A 27 7.71 -25.71 20.84
CA ARG A 27 6.76 -26.60 21.54
C ARG A 27 7.01 -26.74 23.05
N ASP A 28 8.25 -26.65 23.53
CA ASP A 28 8.59 -26.76 24.97
C ASP A 28 8.61 -25.41 25.72
N ASP A 29 8.97 -24.29 25.06
CA ASP A 29 8.97 -22.91 25.62
C ASP A 29 7.77 -22.04 25.15
N SER A 30 6.83 -22.64 24.41
CA SER A 30 5.74 -21.96 23.66
C SER A 30 4.81 -21.17 24.53
N ALA A 31 4.69 -21.55 25.81
CA ALA A 31 3.77 -20.91 26.73
C ALA A 31 4.07 -19.41 26.88
N SER A 32 5.33 -18.99 26.94
CA SER A 32 5.69 -17.58 27.18
C SER A 32 5.44 -16.70 25.95
N VAL A 33 5.96 -17.08 24.79
CA VAL A 33 5.80 -16.35 23.51
C VAL A 33 4.35 -16.33 23.05
N VAL A 34 3.63 -17.45 23.18
CA VAL A 34 2.20 -17.51 22.81
C VAL A 34 1.37 -16.63 23.74
N THR A 35 1.61 -16.68 25.06
CA THR A 35 0.92 -15.81 26.03
C THR A 35 1.20 -14.34 25.74
N GLY A 36 2.45 -14.02 25.41
CA GLY A 36 2.89 -12.69 25.04
C GLY A 36 2.22 -12.11 23.80
N LEU A 37 2.19 -12.88 22.71
CA LEU A 37 1.43 -12.55 21.50
C LEU A 37 -0.07 -12.37 21.78
N GLN A 38 -0.65 -13.19 22.66
CA GLN A 38 -2.05 -13.07 23.07
C GLN A 38 -2.30 -11.76 23.84
N ARG A 39 -1.39 -11.36 24.73
CA ARG A 39 -1.47 -10.09 25.47
C ARG A 39 -1.40 -8.89 24.51
N CYS A 40 -0.44 -8.89 23.58
CA CYS A 40 -0.36 -7.84 22.56
C CYS A 40 -1.63 -7.81 21.69
N LYS A 41 -2.17 -8.97 21.30
CA LYS A 41 -3.45 -9.06 20.56
C LYS A 41 -4.63 -8.50 21.35
N HIS A 42 -4.63 -8.68 22.68
CA HIS A 42 -5.65 -8.10 23.55
C HIS A 42 -5.60 -6.57 23.54
N PHE A 43 -4.42 -5.96 23.75
CA PHE A 43 -4.27 -4.50 23.67
C PHE A 43 -4.58 -3.96 22.28
N ALA A 44 -4.10 -4.64 21.22
CA ALA A 44 -4.43 -4.29 19.85
C ALA A 44 -5.95 -4.22 19.60
N ARG A 45 -6.72 -5.16 20.14
CA ARG A 45 -8.19 -5.14 20.06
C ARG A 45 -8.79 -3.95 20.80
N GLN A 46 -8.33 -3.66 22.02
CA GLN A 46 -8.81 -2.51 22.79
C GLN A 46 -8.53 -1.19 22.07
N ILE A 47 -7.31 -0.99 21.56
CA ILE A 47 -6.92 0.19 20.78
C ILE A 47 -7.82 0.34 19.54
N LYS A 48 -8.05 -0.76 18.80
CA LYS A 48 -8.93 -0.74 17.62
C LYS A 48 -10.36 -0.37 18.00
N THR A 49 -10.89 -0.91 19.10
CA THR A 49 -12.23 -0.56 19.60
C THR A 49 -12.33 0.93 19.97
N GLN A 50 -11.33 1.48 20.67
CA GLN A 50 -11.30 2.91 21.03
C GLN A 50 -11.23 3.83 19.80
N ARG A 51 -10.49 3.41 18.75
CA ARG A 51 -10.37 4.17 17.51
C ARG A 51 -11.60 4.08 16.61
N THR A 52 -12.45 3.07 16.80
CA THR A 52 -13.59 2.79 15.92
C THR A 52 -14.83 3.56 16.39
N PRO A 53 -15.36 4.50 15.59
CA PRO A 53 -16.62 5.17 15.92
C PRO A 53 -17.80 4.20 15.91
N GLN A 54 -18.87 4.56 16.61
CA GLN A 54 -20.13 3.82 16.52
C GLN A 54 -20.71 3.90 15.10
N TRP A 55 -21.17 2.76 14.58
CA TRP A 55 -21.88 2.68 13.30
C TRP A 55 -23.41 2.75 13.51
N PRO A 56 -24.17 3.51 12.69
CA PRO A 56 -23.70 4.41 11.63
C PRO A 56 -23.11 5.72 12.20
N CYS A 57 -22.06 6.23 11.56
CA CYS A 57 -21.43 7.50 11.94
C CYS A 57 -21.97 8.63 11.06
N THR A 58 -22.83 9.49 11.59
CA THR A 58 -23.43 10.58 10.80
C THR A 58 -22.39 11.65 10.47
N PRO A 59 -22.29 12.12 9.21
CA PRO A 59 -21.41 13.23 8.84
C PRO A 59 -21.68 14.48 9.68
N THR A 60 -20.63 15.05 10.25
CA THR A 60 -20.73 16.26 11.09
C THR A 60 -20.08 17.48 10.41
N PRO A 61 -20.37 18.71 10.85
CA PRO A 61 -19.71 19.90 10.32
C PRO A 61 -18.32 20.16 10.92
N GLU A 62 -17.93 19.47 12.00
CA GLU A 62 -16.66 19.78 12.67
C GLU A 62 -15.44 19.44 11.81
N LEU A 63 -14.49 20.39 11.79
CA LEU A 63 -13.21 20.32 11.11
C LEU A 63 -12.08 20.66 12.10
N PRO A 64 -10.85 20.19 11.87
CA PRO A 64 -9.71 20.64 12.66
C PRO A 64 -9.45 22.14 12.44
N PRO A 65 -8.65 22.82 13.27
CA PRO A 65 -8.23 24.20 13.02
C PRO A 65 -7.72 24.39 11.58
N LYS A 66 -8.03 25.53 10.95
CA LYS A 66 -7.68 25.80 9.54
C LYS A 66 -6.22 25.52 9.22
N ALA A 67 -5.29 25.94 10.08
CA ALA A 67 -3.87 25.68 9.90
C ALA A 67 -3.54 24.18 9.74
N ILE A 68 -4.16 23.33 10.56
CA ILE A 68 -4.02 21.87 10.44
C ILE A 68 -4.67 21.39 9.14
N ALA A 69 -5.87 21.87 8.82
CA ALA A 69 -6.57 21.50 7.58
C ALA A 69 -5.75 21.86 6.31
N ASP A 70 -5.08 23.02 6.30
CA ASP A 70 -4.21 23.47 5.22
C ASP A 70 -3.02 22.50 5.04
N GLU A 71 -2.37 22.09 6.14
CA GLU A 71 -1.25 21.13 6.08
C GLU A 71 -1.67 19.73 5.62
N LEU A 72 -2.84 19.26 6.06
CA LEU A 72 -3.42 17.98 5.60
C LEU A 72 -3.78 18.02 4.13
N LEU A 73 -4.37 19.13 3.67
CA LEU A 73 -4.71 19.35 2.27
C LEU A 73 -3.45 19.32 1.41
N GLU A 74 -2.39 20.02 1.82
CA GLU A 74 -1.12 20.02 1.10
C GLU A 74 -0.51 18.60 1.01
N CYS A 75 -0.59 17.83 2.10
CA CYS A 75 -0.19 16.42 2.10
C CYS A 75 -0.93 15.60 1.04
N TYR A 76 -2.26 15.76 0.94
CA TYR A 76 -3.07 15.10 -0.09
C TYR A 76 -2.69 15.54 -1.51
N LEU A 77 -2.53 16.85 -1.73
CA LEU A 77 -2.22 17.43 -3.05
C LEU A 77 -0.88 16.91 -3.60
N ARG A 78 0.13 16.79 -2.73
CA ARG A 78 1.46 16.29 -3.09
C ARG A 78 1.51 14.78 -3.35
N THR A 79 0.56 14.02 -2.80
CA THR A 79 0.58 12.55 -2.80
C THR A 79 -0.50 11.96 -3.70
N SER A 80 -1.70 11.68 -3.18
CA SER A 80 -2.77 11.00 -3.93
C SER A 80 -3.27 11.83 -5.12
N GLU A 81 -3.42 13.15 -4.98
CA GLU A 81 -3.92 13.99 -6.07
C GLU A 81 -2.92 14.09 -7.23
N SER A 82 -1.62 13.98 -6.96
CA SER A 82 -0.59 14.04 -8.00
C SER A 82 -0.56 12.78 -8.89
N LEU A 83 -1.15 11.67 -8.41
CA LEU A 83 -1.30 10.42 -9.16
C LEU A 83 -2.67 10.30 -9.85
N TYR A 84 -3.74 10.55 -9.09
CA TYR A 84 -5.08 10.08 -9.46
C TYR A 84 -5.97 11.14 -10.11
N ARG A 85 -5.71 12.44 -9.91
CA ARG A 85 -6.50 13.56 -10.46
C ARG A 85 -7.99 13.49 -10.14
N VAL A 86 -8.33 13.21 -8.88
CA VAL A 86 -9.73 13.09 -8.45
C VAL A 86 -10.41 14.45 -8.47
N LEU A 87 -9.69 15.51 -8.10
CA LEU A 87 -10.23 16.85 -7.94
C LEU A 87 -9.93 17.71 -9.16
N HIS A 88 -10.77 18.73 -9.34
CA HIS A 88 -10.33 19.94 -10.01
C HIS A 88 -9.84 20.90 -8.91
N VAL A 89 -8.53 21.01 -8.75
CA VAL A 89 -7.92 21.67 -7.59
C VAL A 89 -8.40 23.12 -7.42
N PRO A 90 -8.48 23.97 -8.47
CA PRO A 90 -8.97 25.34 -8.33
C PRO A 90 -10.41 25.43 -7.81
N SER A 91 -11.33 24.61 -8.33
CA SER A 91 -12.72 24.61 -7.86
C SER A 91 -12.87 24.05 -6.45
N PHE A 92 -12.01 23.10 -6.07
CA PHE A 92 -11.98 22.58 -4.70
C PHE A 92 -11.47 23.64 -3.73
N LEU A 93 -10.35 24.29 -4.03
CA LEU A 93 -9.77 25.35 -3.18
C LEU A 93 -10.73 26.52 -3.01
N SER A 94 -11.44 26.92 -4.07
CA SER A 94 -12.47 27.95 -3.96
C SER A 94 -13.59 27.57 -2.99
N GLN A 95 -14.03 26.31 -2.96
CA GLN A 95 -15.04 25.83 -2.00
C GLN A 95 -14.44 25.67 -0.59
N TYR A 96 -13.19 25.22 -0.49
CA TYR A 96 -12.47 25.09 0.76
C TYR A 96 -12.38 26.42 1.51
N GLU A 97 -12.03 27.51 0.81
CA GLU A 97 -11.96 28.84 1.44
C GLU A 97 -13.33 29.32 1.95
N THR A 98 -14.43 28.94 1.29
CA THR A 98 -15.78 29.33 1.73
C THR A 98 -16.21 28.66 3.04
N VAL A 99 -15.65 27.49 3.37
CA VAL A 99 -15.95 26.78 4.63
C VAL A 99 -15.49 27.57 5.85
N TRP A 100 -14.47 28.41 5.69
CA TRP A 100 -13.89 29.22 6.77
C TRP A 100 -14.51 30.60 6.92
N ILE A 101 -15.53 30.94 6.11
CA ILE A 101 -16.25 32.21 6.20
C ILE A 101 -17.38 32.07 7.23
N ASP A 102 -17.38 32.93 8.25
CA ASP A 102 -18.41 32.96 9.29
C ASP A 102 -19.83 33.09 8.69
N ASN A 103 -20.76 32.27 9.18
CA ASN A 103 -22.16 32.17 8.74
C ASN A 103 -22.41 31.60 7.33
N ALA A 104 -21.40 31.05 6.65
CA ALA A 104 -21.63 30.30 5.41
C ALA A 104 -22.24 28.92 5.71
N ALA A 105 -23.40 28.62 5.11
CA ALA A 105 -23.93 27.27 5.14
C ALA A 105 -23.01 26.36 4.30
N SER A 106 -22.29 25.45 4.95
CA SER A 106 -21.43 24.48 4.27
C SER A 106 -22.26 23.37 3.63
N ASP A 107 -21.99 23.05 2.37
CA ASP A 107 -22.60 21.90 1.69
C ASP A 107 -22.16 20.59 2.38
N PRO A 108 -23.10 19.78 2.93
CA PRO A 108 -22.75 18.51 3.58
C PRO A 108 -22.02 17.54 2.66
N THR A 109 -22.27 17.59 1.35
CA THR A 109 -21.59 16.72 0.38
C THR A 109 -20.13 17.11 0.22
N PHE A 110 -19.87 18.43 0.06
CA PHE A 110 -18.51 18.96 0.05
C PHE A 110 -17.76 18.66 1.36
N LEU A 111 -18.41 18.75 2.52
CA LEU A 111 -17.76 18.44 3.80
C LEU A 111 -17.29 16.98 3.89
N VAL A 112 -18.09 16.03 3.38
CA VAL A 112 -17.66 14.62 3.29
C VAL A 112 -16.45 14.48 2.37
N LEU A 113 -16.47 15.13 1.20
CA LEU A 113 -15.37 15.14 0.25
C LEU A 113 -14.09 15.73 0.88
N LEU A 114 -14.19 16.89 1.54
CA LEU A 114 -13.09 17.55 2.25
C LEU A 114 -12.54 16.65 3.36
N LYS A 115 -13.39 16.07 4.20
CA LYS A 115 -12.97 15.17 5.28
C LYS A 115 -12.20 13.94 4.79
N LEU A 116 -12.55 13.40 3.62
CA LEU A 116 -11.76 12.32 3.01
C LEU A 116 -10.39 12.80 2.51
N VAL A 117 -10.32 14.00 1.92
CA VAL A 117 -9.04 14.64 1.56
C VAL A 117 -8.15 14.80 2.79
N LEU A 118 -8.73 15.31 3.89
CA LEU A 118 -8.02 15.45 5.17
C LEU A 118 -7.61 14.10 5.76
N ALA A 119 -8.45 13.06 5.66
CA ALA A 119 -8.15 11.72 6.15
C ALA A 119 -6.94 11.10 5.43
N ILE A 120 -6.85 11.26 4.11
CA ILE A 120 -5.72 10.80 3.31
C ILE A 120 -4.46 11.58 3.70
N GLY A 121 -4.55 12.91 3.79
CA GLY A 121 -3.42 13.77 4.15
C GLY A 121 -2.88 13.52 5.56
N ALA A 122 -3.75 13.14 6.50
CA ALA A 122 -3.38 12.87 7.88
C ALA A 122 -2.37 11.72 8.03
N ALA A 123 -2.38 10.77 7.10
CA ALA A 123 -1.43 9.65 7.08
C ALA A 123 0.01 10.06 6.73
N SER A 124 0.23 11.30 6.25
CA SER A 124 1.58 11.82 5.97
C SER A 124 1.86 13.16 6.63
N TYR A 125 1.04 13.56 7.61
CA TYR A 125 1.14 14.82 8.33
C TYR A 125 2.34 14.83 9.30
N ASN A 126 2.46 13.82 10.15
CA ASN A 126 3.57 13.66 11.09
C ASN A 126 3.95 12.19 11.27
N ASP A 127 5.06 11.94 11.97
CA ASP A 127 5.68 10.62 12.08
C ASP A 127 4.89 9.64 12.98
N THR A 128 3.88 10.12 13.71
CA THR A 128 3.11 9.35 14.70
C THR A 128 1.64 9.22 14.36
N PHE A 129 1.20 9.79 13.23
CA PHE A 129 -0.20 9.84 12.79
C PHE A 129 -1.16 10.30 13.90
N THR A 130 -0.88 11.46 14.52
CA THR A 130 -1.67 11.96 15.67
C THR A 130 -3.17 12.14 15.40
N LEU A 131 -3.54 12.40 14.15
CA LEU A 131 -4.93 12.59 13.72
C LEU A 131 -5.64 11.31 13.28
N ARG A 132 -5.06 10.13 13.56
CA ARG A 132 -5.63 8.82 13.20
C ARG A 132 -7.08 8.64 13.67
N PRO A 133 -7.49 9.00 14.91
CA PRO A 133 -8.89 8.87 15.32
C PRO A 133 -9.84 9.72 14.46
N SER A 134 -9.45 10.96 14.13
CA SER A 134 -10.22 11.85 13.26
C SER A 134 -10.31 11.31 11.84
N ALA A 135 -9.20 10.83 11.27
CA ALA A 135 -9.15 10.25 9.93
C ALA A 135 -10.05 9.00 9.81
N ILE A 136 -10.01 8.10 10.81
CA ILE A 136 -10.91 6.94 10.88
C ILE A 136 -12.36 7.41 10.96
N ARG A 137 -12.68 8.38 11.82
CA ARG A 137 -14.03 8.92 11.92
C ARG A 137 -14.55 9.49 10.59
N TRP A 138 -13.74 10.26 9.88
CA TRP A 138 -14.10 10.80 8.57
C TRP A 138 -14.37 9.73 7.52
N VAL A 139 -13.63 8.62 7.54
CA VAL A 139 -13.90 7.45 6.70
C VAL A 139 -15.26 6.84 7.04
N TYR A 140 -15.57 6.64 8.32
CA TYR A 140 -16.87 6.11 8.76
C TYR A 140 -18.04 7.03 8.40
N GLU A 141 -17.86 8.35 8.51
CA GLU A 141 -18.85 9.35 8.09
C GLU A 141 -19.12 9.25 6.58
N ALA A 142 -18.07 9.11 5.76
CA ALA A 142 -18.20 8.93 4.32
C ALA A 142 -18.85 7.59 3.94
N GLU A 143 -18.58 6.51 4.68
CA GLU A 143 -19.24 5.21 4.48
C GLU A 143 -20.74 5.29 4.80
N ALA A 144 -21.11 5.92 5.91
CA ALA A 144 -22.51 6.13 6.28
C ALA A 144 -23.22 7.04 5.27
N TRP A 145 -22.53 8.08 4.76
CA TRP A 145 -23.02 8.89 3.66
C TRP A 145 -23.30 8.00 2.44
N LEU A 146 -22.32 7.23 1.96
CA LEU A 146 -22.44 6.38 0.77
C LEU A 146 -23.54 5.32 0.87
N ALA A 147 -23.77 4.78 2.07
CA ALA A 147 -24.81 3.77 2.33
C ALA A 147 -26.24 4.34 2.32
N ASN A 148 -26.42 5.66 2.28
CA ASN A 148 -27.73 6.28 2.35
C ASN A 148 -28.57 5.98 1.08
N PRO A 149 -29.72 5.29 1.19
CA PRO A 149 -30.52 4.86 0.04
C PRO A 149 -31.13 6.02 -0.77
N THR A 150 -31.23 7.21 -0.19
CA THR A 150 -31.73 8.41 -0.88
C THR A 150 -30.73 9.02 -1.86
N LEU A 151 -29.47 8.56 -1.86
CA LEU A 151 -28.41 9.05 -2.75
C LEU A 151 -28.56 8.62 -4.21
N LYS A 152 -29.52 7.76 -4.58
CA LYS A 152 -29.72 7.33 -5.97
C LYS A 152 -29.88 8.50 -6.95
N HIS A 153 -30.47 9.62 -6.51
CA HIS A 153 -30.61 10.83 -7.33
C HIS A 153 -29.33 11.69 -7.40
N ARG A 154 -28.27 11.33 -6.68
CA ARG A 154 -27.01 12.09 -6.53
C ARG A 154 -25.80 11.41 -7.16
N LEU A 155 -25.98 10.47 -8.08
CA LEU A 155 -24.89 9.79 -8.82
C LEU A 155 -24.18 10.72 -9.84
N GLY A 156 -23.79 11.92 -9.39
CA GLY A 156 -23.04 12.90 -10.19
C GLY A 156 -21.54 12.83 -9.95
N LEU A 157 -20.81 13.83 -10.43
CA LEU A 157 -19.35 13.91 -10.32
C LEU A 157 -18.86 13.78 -8.87
N GLN A 158 -19.44 14.54 -7.94
CA GLN A 158 -19.03 14.52 -6.53
C GLN A 158 -19.22 13.14 -5.87
N TYR A 159 -20.23 12.36 -6.26
CA TYR A 159 -20.42 11.00 -5.75
C TYR A 159 -19.22 10.12 -6.09
N PHE A 160 -18.76 10.17 -7.34
CA PHE A 160 -17.60 9.38 -7.76
C PHE A 160 -16.28 9.93 -7.18
N GLN A 161 -16.15 11.25 -6.99
CA GLN A 161 -15.02 11.83 -6.27
C GLN A 161 -14.95 11.33 -4.83
N ILE A 162 -16.07 11.40 -4.09
CA ILE A 162 -16.18 10.89 -2.72
C ILE A 162 -15.85 9.40 -2.68
N TYR A 163 -16.39 8.59 -3.60
CA TYR A 163 -16.15 7.16 -3.58
C TYR A 163 -14.69 6.80 -3.94
N CYS A 164 -14.06 7.47 -4.91
CA CYS A 164 -12.62 7.32 -5.17
C CYS A 164 -11.78 7.69 -3.93
N LEU A 165 -12.07 8.84 -3.30
CA LEU A 165 -11.38 9.29 -2.09
C LEU A 165 -11.61 8.35 -0.91
N LEU A 166 -12.80 7.75 -0.79
CA LEU A 166 -13.10 6.78 0.26
C LEU A 166 -12.26 5.51 0.10
N VAL A 167 -12.11 5.01 -1.12
CA VAL A 167 -11.23 3.86 -1.40
C VAL A 167 -9.79 4.16 -0.97
N LEU A 168 -9.28 5.34 -1.35
CA LEU A 168 -7.94 5.80 -0.97
C LEU A 168 -7.79 5.99 0.55
N ALA A 169 -8.77 6.64 1.20
CA ALA A 169 -8.74 6.92 2.62
C ALA A 169 -8.79 5.63 3.46
N ARG A 170 -9.55 4.61 3.03
CA ARG A 170 -9.58 3.29 3.69
C ARG A 170 -8.22 2.63 3.68
N GLU A 171 -7.51 2.69 2.56
CA GLU A 171 -6.14 2.19 2.44
C GLU A 171 -5.17 2.99 3.35
N SER A 172 -5.21 4.32 3.28
CA SER A 172 -4.33 5.19 4.08
C SER A 172 -4.56 5.09 5.59
N THR A 173 -5.78 4.78 6.03
CA THR A 173 -6.17 4.72 7.46
C THR A 173 -6.26 3.31 8.03
N ALA A 174 -6.05 2.27 7.21
CA ALA A 174 -6.26 0.86 7.55
C ALA A 174 -7.70 0.51 7.98
N VAL A 175 -8.70 1.25 7.46
CA VAL A 175 -10.12 0.99 7.75
C VAL A 175 -10.69 -0.01 6.75
N GLY A 176 -10.85 -1.25 7.20
CA GLY A 176 -11.36 -2.34 6.36
C GLY A 176 -10.51 -2.55 5.11
N GLU A 177 -9.19 -2.55 5.27
CA GLU A 177 -8.18 -2.68 4.21
C GLU A 177 -8.42 -3.92 3.36
N ASP A 178 -8.70 -5.08 3.98
CA ASP A 178 -8.99 -6.34 3.29
C ASP A 178 -10.24 -6.28 2.38
N LEU A 179 -11.09 -5.27 2.57
CA LEU A 179 -12.33 -5.07 1.80
C LEU A 179 -12.16 -4.03 0.70
N VAL A 180 -10.97 -3.42 0.54
CA VAL A 180 -10.72 -2.37 -0.46
C VAL A 180 -10.96 -2.90 -1.88
N TRP A 181 -10.57 -4.13 -2.19
CA TRP A 181 -10.85 -4.74 -3.50
C TRP A 181 -12.34 -4.88 -3.79
N ILE A 182 -13.14 -5.31 -2.80
CA ILE A 182 -14.60 -5.43 -2.93
C ILE A 182 -15.24 -4.05 -3.13
N SER A 183 -14.85 -3.08 -2.31
CA SER A 183 -15.35 -1.70 -2.39
C SER A 183 -15.05 -1.06 -3.75
N THR A 184 -13.84 -1.27 -4.26
CA THR A 184 -13.41 -0.80 -5.58
C THR A 184 -14.26 -1.41 -6.70
N GLY A 185 -14.65 -2.69 -6.58
CA GLY A 185 -15.58 -3.31 -7.52
C GLY A 185 -17.00 -2.74 -7.48
N GLY A 186 -17.45 -2.26 -6.31
CA GLY A 186 -18.69 -1.49 -6.18
C GLY A 186 -18.62 -0.15 -6.93
N LEU A 187 -17.53 0.61 -6.71
CA LEU A 187 -17.23 1.86 -7.41
C LEU A 187 -17.24 1.68 -8.92
N PHE A 188 -16.54 0.66 -9.42
CA PHE A 188 -16.50 0.34 -10.86
C PHE A 188 -17.90 0.14 -11.45
N ARG A 189 -18.72 -0.73 -10.82
CA ARG A 189 -20.07 -1.01 -11.32
C ARG A 189 -20.98 0.21 -11.28
N ALA A 190 -20.88 1.05 -10.24
CA ALA A 190 -21.60 2.31 -10.17
C ALA A 190 -21.19 3.26 -11.33
N ALA A 191 -19.90 3.33 -11.64
CA ALA A 191 -19.38 4.16 -12.72
C ALA A 191 -19.83 3.66 -14.11
N VAL A 192 -19.81 2.34 -14.32
CA VAL A 192 -20.35 1.72 -15.54
C VAL A 192 -21.84 2.02 -15.68
N HIS A 193 -22.61 1.86 -14.60
CA HIS A 193 -24.04 2.17 -14.58
C HIS A 193 -24.35 3.62 -14.96
N MET A 194 -23.50 4.56 -14.54
CA MET A 194 -23.62 5.98 -14.90
C MET A 194 -22.97 6.36 -16.24
N GLY A 195 -22.43 5.38 -16.98
CA GLY A 195 -21.89 5.60 -18.32
C GLY A 195 -20.47 6.18 -18.37
N LEU A 196 -19.69 6.13 -17.26
CA LEU A 196 -18.33 6.70 -17.24
C LEU A 196 -17.33 5.93 -18.13
N HIS A 197 -17.66 4.69 -18.48
CA HIS A 197 -16.91 3.83 -19.38
C HIS A 197 -17.07 4.20 -20.86
N ARG A 198 -17.98 5.12 -21.19
CA ARG A 198 -18.22 5.62 -22.54
C ARG A 198 -17.60 6.99 -22.71
N ASP A 199 -16.86 7.23 -23.79
CA ASP A 199 -16.20 8.53 -23.98
C ASP A 199 -17.23 9.68 -24.02
N PRO A 200 -16.94 10.82 -23.38
CA PRO A 200 -17.80 11.99 -23.42
C PRO A 200 -18.22 12.45 -24.81
N ALA A 201 -17.43 12.17 -25.85
CA ALA A 201 -17.72 12.50 -27.25
C ALA A 201 -18.97 11.80 -27.81
N HIS A 202 -19.42 10.70 -27.20
CA HIS A 202 -20.63 9.97 -27.61
C HIS A 202 -21.93 10.53 -26.99
N PHE A 203 -21.82 11.50 -26.08
CA PHE A 203 -22.97 12.11 -25.41
C PHE A 203 -23.32 13.46 -26.04
N PRO A 204 -24.51 14.02 -25.74
CA PRO A 204 -24.85 15.39 -26.13
C PRO A 204 -23.75 16.38 -25.71
N PRO A 205 -23.55 17.48 -26.46
CA PRO A 205 -22.51 18.46 -26.16
C PRO A 205 -22.56 18.93 -24.69
N ARG A 206 -21.43 18.78 -24.01
CA ARG A 206 -21.19 19.24 -22.63
C ARG A 206 -20.04 20.23 -22.62
N SER A 207 -19.87 20.94 -21.50
CA SER A 207 -18.72 21.81 -21.32
C SER A 207 -17.42 21.01 -21.40
N HIS A 208 -16.36 21.69 -21.86
CA HIS A 208 -14.99 21.15 -21.87
C HIS A 208 -14.60 20.60 -20.49
N PHE A 209 -14.87 21.38 -19.44
CA PHE A 209 -14.71 21.00 -18.05
C PHE A 209 -15.38 19.66 -17.70
N ALA A 210 -16.65 19.49 -18.05
CA ALA A 210 -17.40 18.28 -17.71
C ALA A 210 -16.87 17.04 -18.44
N ASN A 211 -16.45 17.19 -19.70
CA ASN A 211 -15.87 16.10 -20.47
C ASN A 211 -14.51 15.68 -19.90
N GLU A 212 -13.65 16.63 -19.53
CA GLU A 212 -12.35 16.32 -18.96
C GLU A 212 -12.49 15.69 -17.56
N MET A 213 -13.36 16.23 -16.69
CA MET A 213 -13.60 15.62 -15.37
C MET A 213 -14.18 14.21 -15.48
N HIS A 214 -15.01 13.92 -16.47
CA HIS A 214 -15.47 12.57 -16.75
C HIS A 214 -14.28 11.64 -17.06
N ARG A 215 -13.40 12.02 -18.01
CA ARG A 215 -12.24 11.22 -18.39
C ARG A 215 -11.29 11.01 -17.22
N ARG A 216 -11.04 12.05 -16.41
CA ARG A 216 -10.21 11.96 -15.19
C ARG A 216 -10.75 10.95 -14.20
N ILE A 217 -12.03 11.04 -13.83
CA ILE A 217 -12.65 10.12 -12.88
C ILE A 217 -12.66 8.69 -13.40
N TRP A 218 -13.01 8.48 -14.68
CA TRP A 218 -12.92 7.14 -15.26
C TRP A 218 -11.49 6.58 -15.19
N ASN A 219 -10.50 7.40 -15.55
CA ASN A 219 -9.09 7.04 -15.49
C ASN A 219 -8.63 6.70 -14.07
N THR A 220 -9.09 7.43 -13.05
CA THR A 220 -8.83 7.08 -11.65
C THR A 220 -9.43 5.73 -11.30
N ILE A 221 -10.71 5.50 -11.63
CA ILE A 221 -11.44 4.30 -11.23
C ILE A 221 -10.77 3.04 -11.77
N ILE A 222 -10.37 3.05 -13.05
CA ILE A 222 -9.69 1.89 -13.64
C ILE A 222 -8.31 1.67 -13.03
N GLU A 223 -7.60 2.73 -12.63
CA GLU A 223 -6.29 2.63 -11.98
C GLU A 223 -6.43 2.00 -10.59
N LEU A 224 -7.39 2.48 -9.79
CA LEU A 224 -7.72 1.89 -8.49
C LEU A 224 -8.13 0.42 -8.62
N CYS A 225 -8.95 0.07 -9.62
CA CYS A 225 -9.36 -1.32 -9.88
C CYS A 225 -8.16 -2.22 -10.17
N LEU A 226 -7.24 -1.75 -11.00
CA LEU A 226 -6.07 -2.53 -11.41
C LEU A 226 -5.11 -2.71 -10.23
N GLN A 227 -4.82 -1.64 -9.48
CA GLN A 227 -3.99 -1.70 -8.28
C GLN A 227 -4.60 -2.61 -7.21
N ALA A 228 -5.90 -2.50 -6.93
CA ALA A 228 -6.57 -3.36 -5.97
C ALA A 228 -6.48 -4.84 -6.37
N SER A 229 -6.59 -5.15 -7.66
CA SER A 229 -6.47 -6.51 -8.20
C SER A 229 -5.05 -7.06 -8.02
N LEU A 230 -4.02 -6.25 -8.28
CA LEU A 230 -2.62 -6.63 -8.03
C LEU A 230 -2.36 -6.90 -6.54
N ASN A 231 -2.86 -6.03 -5.65
CA ASN A 231 -2.57 -6.11 -4.22
C ASN A 231 -3.24 -7.31 -3.55
N HIS A 232 -4.51 -7.55 -3.89
CA HIS A 232 -5.34 -8.60 -3.28
C HIS A 232 -5.31 -9.91 -4.06
N GLY A 233 -4.49 -10.03 -5.11
CA GLY A 233 -4.42 -11.24 -5.93
C GLY A 233 -5.75 -11.60 -6.59
N GLY A 234 -6.61 -10.61 -6.82
CA GLY A 234 -7.91 -10.78 -7.46
C GLY A 234 -7.78 -10.65 -8.98
N PRO A 235 -8.64 -11.33 -9.76
CA PRO A 235 -8.71 -11.12 -11.19
C PRO A 235 -9.23 -9.70 -11.48
N PRO A 236 -8.66 -8.99 -12.48
CA PRO A 236 -9.18 -7.69 -12.90
C PRO A 236 -10.63 -7.75 -13.36
N LEU A 237 -11.41 -6.72 -13.03
CA LEU A 237 -12.84 -6.63 -13.35
C LEU A 237 -13.15 -6.31 -14.83
N MET A 238 -12.14 -5.94 -15.61
CA MET A 238 -12.35 -5.41 -16.97
C MET A 238 -11.32 -5.87 -17.99
N SER A 239 -11.72 -5.76 -19.26
CA SER A 239 -10.92 -5.87 -20.47
C SER A 239 -10.75 -4.49 -21.12
N LEU A 240 -9.80 -4.37 -22.05
CA LEU A 240 -9.63 -3.14 -22.83
C LEU A 240 -10.79 -2.88 -23.80
N ALA A 241 -11.63 -3.88 -24.06
CA ALA A 241 -12.81 -3.74 -24.92
C ALA A 241 -14.06 -3.26 -24.15
N ASP A 242 -13.99 -3.17 -22.82
CA ASP A 242 -15.17 -2.87 -21.98
C ASP A 242 -15.43 -1.36 -21.85
N PHE A 243 -14.55 -0.51 -22.37
CA PHE A 243 -14.68 0.94 -22.35
C PHE A 243 -14.08 1.57 -23.61
N ASP A 244 -14.55 2.76 -23.99
CA ASP A 244 -13.96 3.57 -25.07
C ASP A 244 -13.55 4.98 -24.62
N THR A 245 -13.66 5.29 -23.33
CA THR A 245 -13.21 6.56 -22.74
C THR A 245 -11.71 6.78 -22.96
N ASN A 246 -11.40 7.90 -23.62
CA ASN A 246 -10.03 8.34 -23.87
C ASN A 246 -9.28 8.67 -22.57
N PRO A 247 -7.93 8.63 -22.59
CA PRO A 247 -7.13 9.14 -21.48
C PRO A 247 -7.48 10.61 -21.14
N PRO A 248 -7.18 11.07 -19.90
CA PRO A 248 -7.21 12.48 -19.57
C PRO A 248 -6.36 13.29 -20.57
N SER A 249 -6.78 14.50 -20.85
CA SER A 249 -6.03 15.38 -21.76
C SER A 249 -4.98 16.16 -20.95
N ASN A 250 -3.86 16.52 -21.58
CA ASN A 250 -2.73 17.16 -20.89
C ASN A 250 -2.98 18.66 -20.61
N PHE A 251 -3.90 18.96 -19.69
CA PHE A 251 -4.23 20.31 -19.24
C PHE A 251 -3.64 20.60 -17.87
N ASN A 252 -3.19 21.84 -17.69
CA ASN A 252 -3.15 22.43 -16.36
C ASN A 252 -4.58 22.66 -15.87
N ASP A 253 -4.82 22.52 -14.57
CA ASP A 253 -6.17 22.63 -14.03
C ASP A 253 -6.83 23.99 -14.35
N ASP A 254 -6.10 25.10 -14.24
CA ASP A 254 -6.64 26.44 -14.53
C ASP A 254 -7.21 26.56 -15.95
N GLN A 255 -6.62 25.84 -16.91
CA GLN A 255 -7.06 25.82 -18.31
C GLN A 255 -8.47 25.22 -18.47
N LEU A 256 -8.93 24.37 -17.54
CA LEU A 256 -10.24 23.73 -17.66
C LEU A 256 -11.40 24.70 -17.48
N THR A 257 -11.15 25.86 -16.85
CA THR A 257 -12.13 26.94 -16.68
C THR A 257 -12.21 27.86 -17.90
N GLU A 258 -11.23 27.79 -18.81
CA GLU A 258 -11.18 28.59 -20.02
C GLU A 258 -12.04 27.97 -21.13
N LYS A 259 -12.78 28.81 -21.88
CA LYS A 259 -13.75 28.33 -22.90
C LYS A 259 -13.11 27.63 -24.11
N HIS A 260 -11.85 27.94 -24.42
CA HIS A 260 -11.17 27.49 -25.65
C HIS A 260 -9.73 27.01 -25.40
N ALA A 261 -9.43 26.50 -24.19
CA ALA A 261 -8.11 25.96 -23.92
C ALA A 261 -7.82 24.72 -24.79
N LEU A 262 -6.58 24.62 -25.26
CA LEU A 262 -6.07 23.45 -25.96
C LEU A 262 -5.13 22.66 -25.02
N PRO A 263 -5.11 21.32 -25.12
CA PRO A 263 -4.22 20.51 -24.31
C PRO A 263 -2.78 20.84 -24.67
N ARG A 264 -1.90 20.89 -23.67
CA ARG A 264 -0.48 21.09 -23.89
C ARG A 264 0.12 19.87 -24.60
N PRO A 265 1.19 20.04 -25.40
CA PRO A 265 1.93 18.91 -25.95
C PRO A 265 2.34 17.93 -24.84
N GLU A 266 2.33 16.64 -25.12
CA GLU A 266 2.72 15.62 -24.13
C GLU A 266 4.16 15.77 -23.63
N SER A 267 5.01 16.49 -24.39
CA SER A 267 6.37 16.84 -23.99
C SER A 267 6.45 17.94 -22.93
N GLN A 268 5.33 18.56 -22.58
CA GLN A 268 5.24 19.57 -21.50
C GLN A 268 4.54 18.98 -20.29
N HIS A 269 5.18 19.12 -19.14
CA HIS A 269 4.61 18.71 -17.86
C HIS A 269 3.37 19.55 -17.51
N THR A 270 2.34 18.86 -17.02
CA THR A 270 1.14 19.42 -16.38
C THR A 270 0.78 18.56 -15.17
N GLN A 271 -0.16 19.03 -14.34
CA GLN A 271 -0.66 18.22 -13.24
C GLN A 271 -1.28 16.89 -13.70
N ALA A 272 -1.73 16.75 -14.96
CA ALA A 272 -2.28 15.50 -15.48
C ALA A 272 -1.22 14.51 -16.01
N SER A 273 0.05 14.92 -16.15
CA SER A 273 1.08 14.13 -16.85
C SER A 273 1.32 12.75 -16.24
N ILE A 274 1.29 12.62 -14.91
CA ILE A 274 1.49 11.32 -14.24
C ILE A 274 0.31 10.36 -14.45
N ALA A 275 -0.92 10.86 -14.37
CA ALA A 275 -2.12 10.05 -14.64
C ALA A 275 -2.15 9.56 -16.10
N ILE A 276 -1.78 10.42 -17.05
CA ILE A 276 -1.66 10.08 -18.48
C ILE A 276 -0.58 9.02 -18.69
N ALA A 277 0.56 9.16 -18.02
CA ALA A 277 1.66 8.22 -18.06
C ALA A 277 1.28 6.83 -17.54
N LEU A 278 0.61 6.75 -16.38
CA LEU A 278 0.09 5.48 -15.87
C LEU A 278 -0.93 4.89 -16.83
N ARG A 279 -1.80 5.72 -17.42
CA ARG A 279 -2.76 5.27 -18.43
C ARG A 279 -2.10 4.65 -19.67
N LYS A 280 -0.93 5.15 -20.10
CA LYS A 280 -0.16 4.56 -21.21
C LYS A 280 0.41 3.18 -20.90
N THR A 281 0.83 2.93 -19.66
CA THR A 281 1.32 1.60 -19.25
C THR A 281 0.18 0.67 -18.82
N TYR A 282 -1.05 1.16 -18.73
CA TYR A 282 -2.22 0.40 -18.28
C TYR A 282 -2.45 -0.92 -19.05
N PRO A 283 -2.37 -0.98 -20.40
CA PRO A 283 -2.61 -2.22 -21.14
C PRO A 283 -1.69 -3.38 -20.73
N ILE A 284 -0.38 -3.11 -20.65
CA ILE A 284 0.61 -4.13 -20.27
C ILE A 284 0.51 -4.49 -18.78
N ARG A 285 0.22 -3.51 -17.91
CA ARG A 285 -0.05 -3.78 -16.49
C ARG A 285 -1.28 -4.66 -16.29
N LEU A 286 -2.35 -4.40 -17.03
CA LEU A 286 -3.55 -5.24 -17.05
C LEU A 286 -3.25 -6.66 -17.52
N ALA A 287 -2.44 -6.81 -18.58
CA ALA A 287 -2.02 -8.12 -19.08
C ALA A 287 -1.24 -8.90 -18.01
N ILE A 288 -0.28 -8.26 -17.33
CA ILE A 288 0.48 -8.85 -16.21
C ILE A 288 -0.47 -9.29 -15.08
N THR A 289 -1.38 -8.42 -14.62
CA THR A 289 -2.29 -8.78 -13.53
C THR A 289 -3.23 -9.92 -13.92
N LYS A 290 -3.71 -9.98 -15.17
CA LYS A 290 -4.50 -11.11 -15.67
C LYS A 290 -3.69 -12.40 -15.70
N PHE A 291 -2.47 -12.35 -16.20
CA PHE A 291 -1.56 -13.50 -16.22
C PHE A 291 -1.32 -14.07 -14.82
N LEU A 292 -1.15 -13.21 -13.81
CA LEU A 292 -0.88 -13.62 -12.43
C LEU A 292 -2.12 -14.09 -11.66
N ASN A 293 -3.31 -13.56 -11.94
CA ASN A 293 -4.47 -13.71 -11.05
C ASN A 293 -5.71 -14.37 -11.67
N CYS A 294 -5.78 -14.52 -13.00
CA CYS A 294 -6.88 -15.27 -13.62
C CYS A 294 -6.71 -16.78 -13.40
N ILE A 295 -7.83 -17.50 -13.32
CA ILE A 295 -7.80 -18.96 -13.19
C ILE A 295 -7.42 -19.60 -14.53
N GLY A 296 -6.55 -20.61 -14.50
CA GLY A 296 -6.17 -21.38 -15.68
C GLY A 296 -5.02 -20.79 -16.50
N THR A 297 -4.44 -19.66 -16.09
CA THR A 297 -3.16 -19.20 -16.62
C THR A 297 -2.04 -19.96 -15.94
N ALA A 298 -1.48 -20.97 -16.62
CA ALA A 298 -0.24 -21.60 -16.15
C ALA A 298 0.90 -20.58 -16.27
N SER A 299 1.68 -20.38 -15.20
CA SER A 299 2.84 -19.50 -15.21
C SER A 299 3.92 -20.08 -16.10
N SER A 300 3.89 -19.74 -17.39
CA SER A 300 4.97 -20.06 -18.31
C SER A 300 6.10 -19.04 -18.13
N TYR A 301 7.33 -19.54 -18.04
CA TYR A 301 8.50 -18.68 -17.94
C TYR A 301 8.67 -17.80 -19.18
N ASP A 302 8.42 -18.36 -20.37
CA ASP A 302 8.50 -17.63 -21.64
C ASP A 302 7.51 -16.46 -21.68
N GLU A 303 6.31 -16.66 -21.13
CA GLU A 303 5.30 -15.60 -21.06
C GLU A 303 5.69 -14.52 -20.05
N THR A 304 6.28 -14.89 -18.92
CA THR A 304 6.88 -13.94 -17.97
C THR A 304 7.96 -13.08 -18.64
N LEU A 305 8.86 -13.68 -19.42
CA LEU A 305 9.90 -12.94 -20.14
C LEU A 305 9.32 -12.03 -21.23
N ARG A 306 8.29 -12.50 -21.96
CA ARG A 306 7.58 -11.69 -22.97
C ARG A 306 6.93 -10.46 -22.36
N LEU A 307 6.20 -10.64 -21.26
CA LEU A 307 5.53 -9.55 -20.53
C LEU A 307 6.53 -8.59 -19.90
N ASP A 308 7.65 -9.07 -19.36
CA ASP A 308 8.73 -8.21 -18.83
C ASP A 308 9.32 -7.32 -19.93
N ALA A 309 9.64 -7.89 -21.10
CA ALA A 309 10.21 -7.14 -22.22
C ALA A 309 9.26 -6.03 -22.71
N GLU A 310 7.98 -6.37 -22.90
CA GLU A 310 6.93 -5.42 -23.31
C GLU A 310 6.73 -4.32 -22.24
N PHE A 311 6.72 -4.69 -20.96
CA PHE A 311 6.58 -3.76 -19.85
C PHE A 311 7.76 -2.80 -19.76
N ARG A 312 9.00 -3.30 -19.84
CA ARG A 312 10.22 -2.48 -19.83
C ARG A 312 10.28 -1.52 -20.99
N GLN A 313 9.82 -1.92 -22.18
CA GLN A 313 9.76 -1.03 -23.33
C GLN A 313 8.81 0.14 -23.06
N SER A 314 7.61 -0.13 -22.56
CA SER A 314 6.62 0.90 -22.21
C SER A 314 7.13 1.81 -21.09
N TYR A 315 7.74 1.22 -20.05
CA TYR A 315 8.26 1.95 -18.90
C TYR A 315 9.48 2.82 -19.26
N LYS A 316 10.38 2.34 -20.12
CA LYS A 316 11.53 3.12 -20.61
C LYS A 316 11.08 4.37 -21.37
N GLY A 317 10.10 4.22 -22.27
CA GLY A 317 9.53 5.35 -22.99
C GLY A 317 8.98 6.41 -22.04
N LEU A 318 8.35 5.97 -20.96
CA LEU A 318 7.82 6.87 -19.95
C LEU A 318 8.92 7.58 -19.15
N ARG A 319 9.94 6.84 -18.68
CA ARG A 319 11.06 7.41 -17.92
C ARG A 319 11.79 8.48 -18.73
N SER A 320 11.99 8.27 -20.03
CA SER A 320 12.58 9.26 -20.92
C SER A 320 11.74 10.53 -21.06
N ALA A 321 10.40 10.41 -21.12
CA ALA A 321 9.52 11.56 -21.13
C ALA A 321 9.63 12.37 -19.82
N PHE A 322 9.66 11.68 -18.67
CA PHE A 322 9.78 12.32 -17.36
C PHE A 322 11.15 12.97 -17.10
N GLN A 323 12.24 12.39 -17.59
CA GLN A 323 13.56 13.04 -17.54
C GLN A 323 13.56 14.39 -18.28
N GLY A 324 12.77 14.53 -19.35
CA GLY A 324 12.59 15.81 -20.04
C GLY A 324 11.84 16.86 -19.21
N PHE A 325 11.02 16.45 -18.25
CA PHE A 325 10.25 17.37 -17.39
C PHE A 325 11.09 18.00 -16.27
N ASN A 326 12.14 17.31 -15.81
CA ASN A 326 13.05 17.76 -14.75
C ASN A 326 13.86 19.03 -15.11
N CYS A 327 13.75 19.52 -16.35
CA CYS A 327 14.35 20.77 -16.82
C CYS A 327 13.46 22.02 -16.59
N THR A 328 12.29 21.89 -15.96
CA THR A 328 11.33 22.98 -15.74
C THR A 328 11.14 23.34 -14.25
N SER A 329 10.63 24.54 -13.96
CA SER A 329 10.78 25.26 -12.69
C SER A 329 9.99 24.75 -11.46
N ASP A 330 9.08 23.79 -11.61
CA ASP A 330 8.23 23.27 -10.51
C ASP A 330 8.67 21.85 -10.07
N ARG A 331 9.86 21.80 -9.47
CA ARG A 331 10.67 20.56 -9.34
C ARG A 331 10.17 19.60 -8.25
N THR A 332 9.52 20.08 -7.20
CA THR A 332 9.39 19.33 -5.94
C THR A 332 8.13 18.45 -5.85
N ALA A 333 6.94 18.97 -6.15
CA ALA A 333 5.70 18.18 -6.21
C ALA A 333 5.76 17.11 -7.32
N SER A 334 6.41 17.45 -8.44
CA SER A 334 6.70 16.54 -9.55
C SER A 334 7.54 15.34 -9.10
N GLN A 335 8.51 15.54 -8.19
CA GLN A 335 9.43 14.47 -7.76
C GLN A 335 8.76 13.42 -6.85
N VAL A 336 7.84 13.82 -5.97
CA VAL A 336 7.07 12.87 -5.13
C VAL A 336 6.19 11.99 -6.00
N ALA A 337 5.45 12.59 -6.93
CA ALA A 337 4.59 11.89 -7.86
C ALA A 337 5.36 10.90 -8.74
N LEU A 338 6.53 11.30 -9.26
CA LEU A 338 7.41 10.44 -10.04
C LEU A 338 7.92 9.24 -9.22
N ARG A 339 8.32 9.45 -7.96
CA ARG A 339 8.76 8.35 -7.08
C ARG A 339 7.62 7.37 -6.79
N LEU A 340 6.42 7.86 -6.47
CA LEU A 340 5.27 6.99 -6.25
C LEU A 340 4.88 6.21 -7.52
N ALA A 341 4.90 6.86 -8.68
CA ALA A 341 4.68 6.19 -9.97
C ALA A 341 5.76 5.13 -10.25
N ASP A 342 7.02 5.41 -9.93
CA ASP A 342 8.09 4.41 -10.07
C ASP A 342 7.84 3.20 -9.16
N VAL A 343 7.46 3.41 -7.90
CA VAL A 343 7.14 2.32 -6.95
C VAL A 343 5.97 1.47 -7.48
N ILE A 344 4.93 2.10 -8.02
CA ILE A 344 3.83 1.39 -8.70
C ILE A 344 4.38 0.49 -9.80
N LEU A 345 5.25 1.01 -10.67
CA LEU A 345 5.77 0.29 -11.83
C LEU A 345 6.77 -0.82 -11.43
N GLN A 346 7.67 -0.57 -10.48
CA GLN A 346 8.58 -1.60 -9.96
C GLN A 346 7.82 -2.75 -9.31
N ARG A 347 6.69 -2.48 -8.65
CA ARG A 347 5.87 -3.53 -8.03
C ARG A 347 5.32 -4.54 -9.04
N TYR A 348 5.05 -4.14 -10.29
CA TYR A 348 4.68 -5.08 -11.37
C TYR A 348 5.83 -5.99 -11.76
N LEU A 349 7.06 -5.47 -11.86
CA LEU A 349 8.24 -6.28 -12.14
C LEU A 349 8.47 -7.31 -11.04
N THR A 350 8.42 -6.89 -9.77
CA THR A 350 8.53 -7.82 -8.66
C THR A 350 7.40 -8.86 -8.72
N ALA A 351 6.14 -8.45 -8.89
CA ALA A 351 5.01 -9.38 -8.98
C ALA A 351 5.17 -10.44 -10.08
N LEU A 352 5.59 -10.02 -11.27
CA LEU A 352 5.70 -10.86 -12.46
C LEU A 352 6.78 -11.94 -12.31
N HIS A 353 7.87 -11.62 -11.60
CA HIS A 353 9.01 -12.52 -11.43
C HIS A 353 8.98 -13.33 -10.14
N MET A 354 8.15 -12.94 -9.15
CA MET A 354 8.01 -13.67 -7.88
C MET A 354 7.73 -15.18 -8.03
N PRO A 355 6.86 -15.64 -8.95
CA PRO A 355 6.56 -17.07 -9.10
C PRO A 355 7.78 -17.95 -9.38
N PHE A 356 8.82 -17.39 -10.01
CA PHE A 356 10.05 -18.08 -10.38
C PHE A 356 11.21 -17.80 -9.41
N TYR A 357 10.99 -16.98 -8.38
CA TYR A 357 12.06 -16.59 -7.46
C TYR A 357 12.54 -17.77 -6.61
N GLY A 358 11.61 -18.56 -6.06
CA GLY A 358 11.95 -19.71 -5.20
C GLY A 358 12.72 -20.80 -5.96
N SER A 359 12.33 -21.12 -7.19
CA SER A 359 13.07 -22.06 -8.04
C SER A 359 14.45 -21.51 -8.43
N ALA A 360 14.57 -20.20 -8.67
CA ALA A 360 15.83 -19.54 -8.99
C ALA A 360 16.88 -19.56 -7.86
N LEU A 361 16.51 -19.96 -6.64
CA LEU A 361 17.46 -20.17 -5.55
C LEU A 361 18.30 -21.44 -5.76
N ASN A 362 17.72 -22.46 -6.41
CA ASN A 362 18.36 -23.76 -6.63
C ASN A 362 18.68 -24.04 -8.11
N ASP A 363 18.05 -23.31 -9.03
CA ASP A 363 18.16 -23.53 -10.48
C ASP A 363 18.55 -22.24 -11.23
N SER A 364 19.65 -22.33 -11.97
CA SER A 364 20.14 -21.24 -12.82
C SER A 364 19.20 -20.85 -13.97
N ALA A 365 18.28 -21.72 -14.39
CA ALA A 365 17.34 -21.45 -15.48
C ALA A 365 16.47 -20.21 -15.21
N HIS A 366 16.22 -19.90 -13.93
CA HIS A 366 15.38 -18.77 -13.51
C HIS A 366 16.20 -17.59 -12.94
N ALA A 367 17.54 -17.59 -13.08
CA ALA A 367 18.42 -16.58 -12.50
C ALA A 367 18.08 -15.15 -12.92
N TYR A 368 17.58 -14.96 -14.15
CA TYR A 368 17.11 -13.65 -14.62
C TYR A 368 15.96 -13.11 -13.76
N SER A 369 15.00 -13.96 -13.37
CA SER A 369 13.87 -13.53 -12.53
C SER A 369 14.27 -13.18 -11.12
N ARG A 370 15.22 -13.94 -10.53
CA ARG A 370 15.82 -13.60 -9.23
C ARG A 370 16.45 -12.21 -9.27
N LYS A 371 17.28 -11.94 -10.28
CA LYS A 371 17.92 -10.64 -10.49
C LYS A 371 16.90 -9.52 -10.65
N VAL A 372 15.90 -9.69 -11.52
CA VAL A 372 14.89 -8.66 -11.78
C VAL A 372 14.06 -8.35 -10.53
N ALA A 373 13.57 -9.37 -9.83
CA ALA A 373 12.73 -9.19 -8.65
C ALA A 373 13.50 -8.41 -7.56
N LEU A 374 14.76 -8.76 -7.35
CA LEU A 374 15.66 -8.13 -6.39
C LEU A 374 16.01 -6.69 -6.80
N ASP A 375 16.41 -6.45 -8.05
CA ASP A 375 16.73 -5.10 -8.54
C ASP A 375 15.51 -4.16 -8.46
N ALA A 376 14.31 -4.68 -8.77
CA ALA A 376 13.07 -3.91 -8.65
C ALA A 376 12.73 -3.62 -7.18
N SER A 377 12.92 -4.59 -6.29
CA SER A 377 12.63 -4.40 -4.86
C SER A 377 13.59 -3.44 -4.17
N LEU A 378 14.86 -3.42 -4.58
CA LEU A 378 15.82 -2.41 -4.12
C LEU A 378 15.40 -0.99 -4.50
N LYS A 379 14.92 -0.80 -5.75
CA LYS A 379 14.41 0.51 -6.18
C LYS A 379 13.20 0.94 -5.37
N VAL A 380 12.29 0.02 -5.06
CA VAL A 380 11.15 0.30 -4.16
C VAL A 380 11.64 0.75 -2.80
N TRP A 381 12.60 0.03 -2.21
CA TRP A 381 13.15 0.37 -0.90
C TRP A 381 13.73 1.79 -0.88
N TYR A 382 14.65 2.10 -1.81
CA TYR A 382 15.31 3.40 -1.85
C TYR A 382 14.36 4.55 -2.24
N ALA A 383 13.33 4.28 -3.04
CA ALA A 383 12.32 5.28 -3.37
C ALA A 383 11.48 5.69 -2.14
N MET A 384 11.25 4.76 -1.21
CA MET A 384 10.39 4.96 -0.05
C MET A 384 11.15 5.29 1.25
N ASN A 385 12.42 4.93 1.35
CA ASN A 385 13.25 5.16 2.53
C ASN A 385 14.60 5.77 2.13
N PRO A 386 14.67 7.08 1.83
CA PRO A 386 15.89 7.75 1.42
C PRO A 386 16.93 7.90 2.54
N LEU A 387 16.66 7.44 3.77
CA LEU A 387 17.62 7.47 4.89
C LEU A 387 18.92 6.67 4.61
N SER A 388 18.95 5.88 3.53
CA SER A 388 20.14 5.17 3.06
C SER A 388 20.95 5.96 2.00
N ASP A 389 20.43 7.08 1.49
CA ASP A 389 21.08 7.89 0.45
C ASP A 389 21.77 9.12 1.08
N ALA A 390 23.04 8.95 1.45
CA ALA A 390 23.87 10.03 1.99
C ALA A 390 24.27 11.09 0.94
N MET A 391 23.64 11.14 -0.25
CA MET A 391 24.11 11.98 -1.36
C MET A 391 23.21 13.12 -1.83
N HIS A 392 21.96 13.28 -1.38
CA HIS A 392 21.12 14.39 -1.85
C HIS A 392 20.36 15.09 -0.72
N SER A 393 21.02 16.13 -0.17
CA SER A 393 20.40 17.14 0.70
C SER A 393 19.35 17.93 -0.07
N GLU A 394 18.06 17.71 0.24
CA GLU A 394 16.96 18.59 -0.15
C GLU A 394 16.00 18.82 1.04
N GLY A 395 15.29 19.96 1.06
CA GLY A 395 14.61 20.60 2.20
C GLY A 395 13.84 19.76 3.25
N PRO A 396 13.67 20.29 4.49
CA PRO A 396 13.22 19.55 5.68
C PRO A 396 11.76 19.01 5.64
N LEU A 397 10.89 19.54 4.78
CA LEU A 397 9.50 19.06 4.67
C LEU A 397 9.33 17.93 3.63
N GLU A 398 10.30 17.76 2.73
CA GLU A 398 10.18 16.94 1.51
C GLU A 398 10.81 15.55 1.67
N GLU A 399 11.90 15.45 2.42
CA GLU A 399 12.57 14.18 2.76
C GLU A 399 11.67 13.22 3.56
N GLY A 400 10.66 13.74 4.27
CA GLY A 400 9.85 12.96 5.19
C GLY A 400 8.51 12.43 4.66
N ILE A 401 7.88 13.02 3.63
CA ILE A 401 6.48 12.70 3.31
C ILE A 401 6.28 11.24 2.86
N LEU A 402 7.19 10.72 2.03
CA LEU A 402 7.16 9.33 1.57
C LEU A 402 7.50 8.34 2.70
N GLY A 403 8.46 8.71 3.56
CA GLY A 403 8.81 7.94 4.75
C GLY A 403 7.63 7.86 5.72
N ARG A 404 6.95 8.99 5.97
CA ARG A 404 5.73 9.06 6.79
C ARG A 404 4.61 8.23 6.19
N LEU A 405 4.36 8.28 4.89
CA LEU A 405 3.38 7.41 4.25
C LEU A 405 3.68 5.93 4.49
N CYS A 406 4.94 5.49 4.39
CA CYS A 406 5.29 4.09 4.66
C CYS A 406 5.12 3.68 6.12
N ILE A 407 5.44 4.59 7.05
CA ILE A 407 5.36 4.34 8.48
C ILE A 407 3.90 4.36 8.95
N CYS A 408 3.15 5.39 8.56
CA CYS A 408 1.84 5.73 9.13
C CYS A 408 0.66 5.14 8.34
N ALA A 409 0.73 5.12 7.01
CA ALA A 409 -0.31 4.59 6.13
C ALA A 409 -0.20 3.07 5.96
N SER A 410 -1.29 2.41 5.55
CA SER A 410 -1.30 0.97 5.28
C SER A 410 -1.40 0.67 3.78
N GLY A 411 -1.58 -0.60 3.41
CA GLY A 411 -1.82 -1.01 2.04
C GLY A 411 -0.57 -1.09 1.16
N PHE A 412 -0.72 -0.64 -0.09
CA PHE A 412 0.20 -0.85 -1.19
C PHE A 412 1.65 -0.51 -0.87
N LEU A 413 1.91 0.69 -0.32
CA LEU A 413 3.27 1.16 -0.07
C LEU A 413 3.96 0.33 1.01
N ARG A 414 3.26 0.07 2.12
CA ARG A 414 3.77 -0.73 3.24
C ARG A 414 4.07 -2.17 2.80
N ILE A 415 3.17 -2.78 2.02
CA ILE A 415 3.38 -4.12 1.46
C ILE A 415 4.59 -4.15 0.51
N SER A 416 4.78 -3.10 -0.29
CA SER A 416 5.89 -3.02 -1.24
C SER A 416 7.26 -2.93 -0.53
N VAL A 417 7.34 -2.15 0.55
CA VAL A 417 8.54 -2.06 1.42
C VAL A 417 8.80 -3.40 2.13
N LEU A 418 7.74 -4.03 2.67
CA LEU A 418 7.85 -5.36 3.28
C LEU A 418 8.43 -6.37 2.29
N GLN A 419 7.92 -6.44 1.06
CA GLN A 419 8.44 -7.39 0.05
C GLN A 419 9.91 -7.16 -0.29
N ALA A 420 10.38 -5.91 -0.31
CA ALA A 420 11.80 -5.62 -0.50
C ALA A 420 12.67 -6.14 0.65
N LEU A 421 12.21 -5.98 1.89
CA LEU A 421 12.84 -6.59 3.05
C LEU A 421 12.94 -8.11 2.92
N LEU A 422 11.84 -8.79 2.53
CA LEU A 422 11.81 -10.25 2.36
C LEU A 422 12.85 -10.74 1.35
N LEU A 423 12.91 -10.09 0.18
CA LEU A 423 13.81 -10.47 -0.90
C LEU A 423 15.27 -10.25 -0.50
N ALA A 424 15.58 -9.11 0.13
CA ALA A 424 16.91 -8.83 0.65
C ALA A 424 17.34 -9.88 1.70
N SER A 425 16.44 -10.25 2.61
CA SER A 425 16.71 -11.26 3.63
C SER A 425 16.98 -12.64 3.03
N VAL A 426 16.19 -13.08 2.05
CA VAL A 426 16.41 -14.39 1.40
C VAL A 426 17.72 -14.41 0.62
N GLU A 427 18.03 -13.33 -0.10
CA GLU A 427 19.27 -13.24 -0.87
C GLU A 427 20.51 -13.31 0.05
N LEU A 428 20.48 -12.63 1.19
CA LEU A 428 21.55 -12.73 2.20
C LEU A 428 21.65 -14.13 2.80
N ARG A 429 20.53 -14.75 3.16
CA ARG A 429 20.52 -16.13 3.69
C ARG A 429 21.13 -17.11 2.69
N GLN A 430 20.82 -16.96 1.40
CA GLN A 430 21.40 -17.80 0.37
C GLN A 430 22.93 -17.60 0.26
N GLN A 431 23.41 -16.35 0.31
CA GLN A 431 24.86 -16.07 0.34
C GLN A 431 25.58 -16.71 1.53
N VAL A 432 24.96 -16.74 2.71
CA VAL A 432 25.55 -17.43 3.88
C VAL A 432 25.55 -18.95 3.71
N LYS A 433 24.48 -19.52 3.13
CA LYS A 433 24.36 -20.97 2.92
C LYS A 433 25.31 -21.50 1.84
N ASP A 434 25.60 -20.70 0.80
CA ASP A 434 26.45 -21.09 -0.32
C ASP A 434 27.95 -20.90 -0.04
N ASP A 435 28.32 -20.25 1.07
CA ASP A 435 29.72 -20.01 1.42
C ASP A 435 30.33 -21.19 2.20
N ASP A 436 31.14 -22.00 1.50
CA ASP A 436 31.96 -23.06 2.10
C ASP A 436 33.34 -22.54 2.55
N GLY A 437 33.52 -21.22 2.64
CA GLY A 437 34.80 -20.57 2.90
C GLY A 437 35.23 -20.62 4.36
N PHE A 438 36.56 -20.61 4.60
CA PHE A 438 37.12 -20.49 5.97
C PHE A 438 37.13 -19.04 6.50
N GLY A 439 36.61 -18.06 5.75
CA GLY A 439 36.64 -16.63 6.07
C GLY A 439 35.24 -16.05 6.34
N PRO A 440 35.14 -14.76 6.72
CA PRO A 440 33.83 -14.13 6.88
C PRO A 440 33.11 -14.03 5.54
N VAL A 441 31.85 -14.46 5.50
CA VAL A 441 30.98 -14.41 4.31
C VAL A 441 30.94 -12.97 3.77
N PRO A 442 31.31 -12.72 2.49
CA PRO A 442 31.31 -11.38 1.90
C PRO A 442 29.90 -10.94 1.52
N LEU A 443 29.06 -10.68 2.53
CA LEU A 443 27.67 -10.29 2.33
C LEU A 443 27.54 -8.95 1.60
N ARG A 444 26.54 -8.89 0.71
CA ARG A 444 26.12 -7.64 0.07
C ARG A 444 25.66 -6.61 1.11
N ARG A 445 26.48 -5.58 1.30
CA ARG A 445 26.30 -4.55 2.36
C ARG A 445 25.02 -3.74 2.20
N ASP A 446 24.63 -3.45 0.96
CA ASP A 446 23.38 -2.78 0.61
C ASP A 446 22.17 -3.59 1.11
N LEU A 447 22.17 -4.91 0.94
CA LEU A 447 21.10 -5.76 1.48
C LEU A 447 21.10 -5.82 3.00
N LEU A 448 22.29 -5.89 3.61
CA LEU A 448 22.40 -5.96 5.06
C LEU A 448 21.81 -4.70 5.70
N ALA A 449 22.09 -3.53 5.12
CA ALA A 449 21.48 -2.26 5.52
C ALA A 449 19.96 -2.31 5.43
N ILE A 450 19.39 -2.84 4.33
CA ILE A 450 17.93 -2.98 4.17
C ILE A 450 17.32 -3.86 5.27
N VAL A 451 17.95 -4.98 5.61
CA VAL A 451 17.43 -5.87 6.66
C VAL A 451 17.46 -5.20 8.03
N GLN A 452 18.56 -4.50 8.35
CA GLN A 452 18.72 -3.78 9.61
C GLN A 452 17.74 -2.60 9.71
N ASP A 453 17.65 -1.80 8.65
CA ASP A 453 16.73 -0.68 8.56
C ASP A 453 15.27 -1.14 8.56
N GLY A 454 14.96 -2.32 7.99
CA GLY A 454 13.63 -2.92 7.99
C GLY A 454 13.12 -3.32 9.36
N LYS A 455 14.01 -3.74 10.26
CA LYS A 455 13.69 -3.93 11.69
C LYS A 455 13.30 -2.59 12.33
N THR A 456 14.13 -1.56 12.15
CA THR A 456 13.89 -0.21 12.68
C THR A 456 12.60 0.40 12.13
N TRP A 457 12.35 0.23 10.83
CA TRP A 457 11.16 0.75 10.16
C TRP A 457 9.87 0.12 10.69
N HIS A 458 9.83 -1.20 10.88
CA HIS A 458 8.66 -1.85 11.47
C HIS A 458 8.41 -1.40 12.91
N LEU A 459 9.46 -1.20 13.71
CA LEU A 459 9.30 -0.65 15.07
C LEU A 459 8.64 0.73 15.02
N LYS A 460 9.12 1.62 14.13
CA LYS A 460 8.50 2.93 13.90
C LYS A 460 7.04 2.82 13.46
N CYS A 461 6.67 1.82 12.66
CA CYS A 461 5.27 1.57 12.30
C CYS A 461 4.42 1.26 13.55
N VAL A 462 4.93 0.41 14.45
CA VAL A 462 4.25 0.09 15.72
C VAL A 462 4.15 1.35 16.57
N GLU A 463 5.23 2.12 16.75
CA GLU A 463 5.25 3.40 17.48
C GLU A 463 4.25 4.43 16.90
N ALA A 464 4.08 4.46 15.58
CA ALA A 464 3.10 5.31 14.89
C ALA A 464 1.64 4.81 14.98
N GLY A 465 1.41 3.68 15.66
CA GLY A 465 0.08 3.17 15.97
C GLY A 465 -0.34 1.92 15.20
N GLU A 466 0.55 1.24 14.47
CA GLU A 466 0.27 -0.12 13.98
C GLU A 466 0.04 -1.06 15.16
N THR A 467 -1.04 -1.82 15.11
CA THR A 467 -1.44 -2.73 16.20
C THR A 467 -1.17 -4.20 15.85
N ASN A 468 -0.90 -4.50 14.59
CA ASN A 468 -0.45 -5.80 14.13
C ASN A 468 1.09 -5.89 14.24
N ILE A 469 1.55 -6.41 15.38
CA ILE A 469 2.98 -6.50 15.71
C ILE A 469 3.73 -7.60 14.94
N LYS A 470 3.01 -8.45 14.17
CA LYS A 470 3.61 -9.58 13.47
C LYS A 470 4.69 -9.13 12.46
N GLY A 471 4.48 -8.00 11.79
CA GLY A 471 5.47 -7.46 10.85
C GLY A 471 6.81 -7.17 11.52
N TYR A 472 6.79 -6.56 12.71
CA TYR A 472 8.01 -6.27 13.47
C TYR A 472 8.72 -7.52 13.97
N ILE A 473 7.98 -8.43 14.63
CA ILE A 473 8.55 -9.71 15.11
C ILE A 473 9.19 -10.45 13.95
N PHE A 474 8.53 -10.45 12.80
CA PHE A 474 9.02 -11.13 11.63
C PHE A 474 10.29 -10.49 11.04
N ALA A 475 10.37 -9.15 10.98
CA ALA A 475 11.60 -8.45 10.60
C ALA A 475 12.76 -8.75 11.56
N VAL A 476 12.49 -8.82 12.86
CA VAL A 476 13.48 -9.23 13.88
C VAL A 476 13.97 -10.65 13.64
N LEU A 477 13.06 -11.59 13.39
CA LEU A 477 13.40 -12.99 13.08
C LEU A 477 14.27 -13.13 11.83
N LEU A 478 13.98 -12.36 10.77
CA LEU A 478 14.81 -12.38 9.55
C LEU A 478 16.23 -11.88 9.81
N CYS A 479 16.37 -10.78 10.56
CA CYS A 479 17.67 -10.24 10.95
C CYS A 479 18.45 -11.24 11.82
N ALA A 480 17.82 -11.75 12.88
CA ALA A 480 18.41 -12.72 13.79
C ALA A 480 18.77 -14.03 13.08
N ASN A 481 18.00 -14.45 12.07
CA ASN A 481 18.32 -15.66 11.30
C ASN A 481 19.62 -15.49 10.51
N ILE A 482 19.82 -14.36 9.84
CA ILE A 482 21.06 -14.06 9.11
C ILE A 482 22.24 -14.00 10.09
N GLU A 483 22.08 -13.29 11.21
CA GLU A 483 23.13 -13.20 12.25
C GLU A 483 23.49 -14.56 12.85
N GLY A 484 22.51 -15.41 13.13
CA GLY A 484 22.72 -16.75 13.66
C GLY A 484 23.43 -17.67 12.68
N LEU A 485 23.06 -17.61 11.39
CA LEU A 485 23.75 -18.36 10.33
C LEU A 485 25.21 -17.88 10.17
N MET A 486 25.46 -16.57 10.23
CA MET A 486 26.82 -16.02 10.18
C MET A 486 27.70 -16.44 11.37
N LYS A 487 27.08 -16.71 12.53
CA LYS A 487 27.77 -17.24 13.72
C LYS A 487 28.02 -18.75 13.63
N GLY A 488 27.54 -19.42 12.58
CA GLY A 488 27.64 -20.88 12.43
C GLY A 488 26.79 -21.65 13.43
N LEU A 489 25.71 -21.06 13.96
CA LEU A 489 24.84 -21.73 14.92
C LEU A 489 24.18 -22.95 14.29
N GLU A 490 24.22 -24.07 15.00
CA GLU A 490 23.49 -25.27 14.57
C GLU A 490 21.98 -25.08 14.72
N ARG A 491 21.19 -25.93 14.06
CA ARG A 491 19.73 -25.78 14.00
C ARG A 491 19.04 -25.59 15.36
N PRO A 492 19.36 -26.36 16.43
CA PRO A 492 18.75 -26.14 17.75
C PRO A 492 19.17 -24.81 18.39
N GLU A 493 20.45 -24.45 18.29
CA GLU A 493 21.00 -23.20 18.83
C GLU A 493 20.44 -21.98 18.10
N LEU A 494 20.30 -22.08 16.78
CA LEU A 494 19.68 -21.09 15.93
C LEU A 494 18.21 -20.91 16.31
N ALA A 495 17.47 -22.01 16.53
CA ALA A 495 16.07 -21.93 16.96
C ALA A 495 15.93 -21.22 18.31
N ALA A 496 16.75 -21.58 19.31
CA ALA A 496 16.77 -20.89 20.61
C ALA A 496 17.13 -19.40 20.47
N PHE A 497 18.11 -19.08 19.62
CA PHE A 497 18.51 -17.70 19.31
C PHE A 497 17.34 -16.89 18.73
N LEU A 498 16.61 -17.47 17.76
CA LEU A 498 15.43 -16.84 17.16
C LEU A 498 14.29 -16.64 18.15
N ILE A 499 14.00 -17.64 18.99
CA ILE A 499 12.93 -17.58 20.01
C ILE A 499 13.22 -16.45 21.00
N SER A 500 14.48 -16.31 21.46
CA SER A 500 14.90 -15.22 22.35
C SER A 500 14.63 -13.85 21.73
N HIS A 501 15.01 -13.65 20.47
CA HIS A 501 14.80 -12.37 19.77
C HIS A 501 13.32 -12.08 19.51
N ALA A 502 12.52 -13.10 19.21
CA ALA A 502 11.08 -12.96 19.08
C ALA A 502 10.43 -12.50 20.39
N HIS A 503 10.88 -13.05 21.54
CA HIS A 503 10.37 -12.67 22.85
C HIS A 503 10.75 -11.22 23.22
N GLU A 504 11.99 -10.80 22.96
CA GLU A 504 12.42 -9.40 23.16
C GLU A 504 11.60 -8.42 22.30
N ALA A 505 11.36 -8.75 21.03
CA ALA A 505 10.55 -7.94 20.12
C ALA A 505 9.09 -7.82 20.59
N GLU A 506 8.55 -8.91 21.13
CA GLU A 506 7.21 -8.97 21.68
C GLU A 506 7.08 -8.12 22.95
N LEU A 507 8.04 -8.19 23.88
CA LEU A 507 8.09 -7.32 25.08
C LEU A 507 8.15 -5.83 24.72
N GLN A 508 8.95 -5.47 23.71
CA GLN A 508 9.00 -4.08 23.22
C GLN A 508 7.64 -3.63 22.67
N CYS A 509 7.00 -4.46 21.85
CA CYS A 509 5.67 -4.17 21.32
C CYS A 509 4.61 -4.06 22.43
N PHE A 510 4.71 -4.92 23.44
CA PHE A 510 3.80 -4.91 24.59
C PHE A 510 3.83 -3.55 25.30
N GLU A 511 5.01 -3.02 25.61
CA GLU A 511 5.14 -1.71 26.25
C GLU A 511 4.64 -0.57 25.35
N ILE A 512 4.90 -0.62 24.05
CA ILE A 512 4.40 0.38 23.10
C ILE A 512 2.86 0.38 23.07
N LEU A 513 2.23 -0.79 22.92
CA LEU A 513 0.76 -0.91 22.88
C LEU A 513 0.11 -0.51 24.21
N LYS A 514 0.74 -0.84 25.34
CA LYS A 514 0.29 -0.41 26.66
C LYS A 514 0.30 1.12 26.78
N ASN A 515 1.42 1.76 26.42
CA ASN A 515 1.55 3.22 26.46
C ASN A 515 0.50 3.92 25.59
N MET A 516 0.12 3.35 24.44
CA MET A 516 -0.96 3.90 23.60
C MET A 516 -2.32 3.89 24.29
N LEU A 517 -2.62 2.84 25.07
CA LEU A 517 -3.86 2.76 25.84
C LEU A 517 -3.86 3.79 26.97
N ASP A 518 -2.75 3.90 27.70
CA ASP A 518 -2.61 4.84 28.82
C ASP A 518 -2.77 6.31 28.35
N GLN A 519 -2.22 6.67 27.19
CA GLN A 519 -2.38 7.99 26.59
C GLN A 519 -3.82 8.27 26.10
N SER A 520 -4.60 7.22 25.82
CA SER A 520 -5.98 7.33 25.33
C SER A 520 -7.01 7.36 26.47
N GLN A 521 -6.61 7.11 27.72
CA GLN A 521 -7.48 7.07 28.92
C GLN A 521 -7.22 8.16 29.99
N PRO A 522 -7.15 9.47 29.70
CA PRO A 522 -7.13 10.47 30.78
C PRO A 522 -8.46 10.59 31.57
N GLU A 523 -9.59 10.05 31.08
CA GLU A 523 -10.93 10.31 31.66
C GLU A 523 -11.79 9.07 31.95
N GLN A 524 -11.23 7.85 32.06
CA GLN A 524 -12.00 6.70 32.53
C GLN A 524 -11.29 5.98 33.68
N ASN A 525 -11.88 6.15 34.87
CA ASN A 525 -11.50 5.66 36.18
C ASN A 525 -10.69 4.36 36.20
N ILE A 526 -9.53 4.50 36.85
CA ILE A 526 -8.70 3.46 37.45
C ILE A 526 -9.55 2.74 38.50
N GLU A 527 -10.25 1.66 38.14
CA GLU A 527 -10.75 0.63 39.06
C GLU A 527 -11.43 -0.53 38.28
N SER A 528 -10.66 -1.33 37.54
CA SER A 528 -11.08 -2.73 37.20
C SER A 528 -9.95 -3.65 36.73
N LEU A 529 -8.69 -3.35 37.02
CA LEU A 529 -7.54 -4.21 36.66
C LEU A 529 -7.30 -5.41 37.60
N GLY A 530 -8.31 -5.80 38.39
CA GLY A 530 -8.25 -6.97 39.25
C GLY A 530 -9.52 -7.80 39.08
N GLN A 531 -9.38 -8.99 38.49
CA GLN A 531 -10.42 -10.02 38.28
C GLN A 531 -11.28 -9.85 37.03
N MET A 532 -10.89 -10.50 35.93
CA MET A 532 -11.87 -11.09 35.03
C MET A 532 -11.32 -12.36 34.39
N SER A 533 -12.14 -13.41 34.44
CA SER A 533 -11.86 -14.79 34.03
C SER A 533 -11.68 -14.93 32.51
N LEU A 534 -10.68 -15.72 32.12
CA LEU A 534 -10.48 -16.21 30.75
C LEU A 534 -11.62 -17.16 30.35
N GLU A 535 -12.64 -16.65 29.69
CA GLU A 535 -13.48 -17.50 28.84
C GLU A 535 -12.84 -17.58 27.44
N THR A 536 -12.17 -18.69 27.20
CA THR A 536 -11.61 -19.07 25.90
C THR A 536 -12.75 -19.41 24.94
N THR A 537 -13.05 -18.51 24.01
CA THR A 537 -13.85 -18.85 22.83
C THR A 537 -12.99 -19.70 21.88
N PRO A 538 -13.47 -20.86 21.37
CA PRO A 538 -12.71 -21.71 20.47
C PRO A 538 -12.65 -21.09 19.07
N GLY A 539 -11.62 -20.29 18.87
CA GLY A 539 -11.18 -19.68 17.60
C GLY A 539 -9.80 -19.02 17.75
N SER A 540 -9.05 -19.43 18.77
CA SER A 540 -7.93 -18.67 19.35
C SER A 540 -6.55 -19.10 18.86
N LEU A 541 -6.45 -20.19 18.07
CA LEU A 541 -5.20 -20.65 17.46
C LEU A 541 -5.02 -20.32 15.96
N GLU A 542 -6.03 -19.78 15.27
CA GLU A 542 -6.02 -19.66 13.80
C GLU A 542 -5.03 -18.64 13.19
N GLY A 543 -4.26 -17.92 14.02
CA GLY A 543 -3.49 -16.75 13.58
C GLY A 543 -2.25 -17.04 12.73
N TRP A 544 -1.69 -18.25 12.82
CA TRP A 544 -0.55 -18.71 12.01
C TRP A 544 -0.99 -19.82 11.07
N ASP A 545 -1.81 -20.76 11.57
CA ASP A 545 -2.34 -21.88 10.80
C ASP A 545 -3.09 -21.44 9.54
N PHE A 546 -3.92 -20.38 9.59
CA PHE A 546 -4.72 -19.99 8.41
C PHE A 546 -3.87 -19.42 7.24
N MET A 547 -2.68 -18.88 7.50
CA MET A 547 -1.81 -18.34 6.45
C MET A 547 -0.95 -19.42 5.76
N VAL A 548 -0.67 -20.53 6.44
CA VAL A 548 0.24 -21.59 5.95
C VAL A 548 -0.51 -22.86 5.53
N SER A 549 -1.64 -23.19 6.16
CA SER A 549 -2.40 -24.42 5.89
C SER A 549 -3.21 -24.43 4.58
N GLY A 550 -3.33 -23.28 3.91
CA GLY A 550 -4.05 -23.16 2.63
C GLY A 550 -3.24 -23.48 1.37
N ALA A 551 -1.94 -23.75 1.48
CA ALA A 551 -1.09 -24.14 0.36
C ALA A 551 -1.02 -25.68 0.28
N ALA A 552 -1.98 -26.28 -0.42
CA ALA A 552 -1.80 -27.65 -0.90
C ALA A 552 -0.47 -27.72 -1.69
N PRO A 553 0.37 -28.75 -1.50
CA PRO A 553 1.58 -28.90 -2.28
C PRO A 553 1.20 -28.97 -3.76
N PHE A 554 1.90 -28.18 -4.58
CA PHE A 554 1.84 -28.29 -6.05
C PHE A 554 1.96 -29.77 -6.45
N PRO A 555 1.17 -30.25 -7.43
CA PRO A 555 1.34 -31.61 -7.93
C PRO A 555 2.77 -31.77 -8.44
N LYS A 556 3.48 -32.79 -7.94
CA LYS A 556 4.78 -33.19 -8.50
C LYS A 556 4.57 -33.50 -9.99
N PRO A 557 5.48 -33.09 -10.89
CA PRO A 557 5.46 -33.60 -12.25
C PRO A 557 5.73 -35.11 -12.19
N GLU A 558 4.73 -35.90 -12.56
CA GLU A 558 4.91 -37.31 -12.90
C GLU A 558 5.76 -37.36 -14.17
N PHE A 559 7.05 -37.66 -14.02
CA PHE A 559 7.89 -38.08 -15.12
C PHE A 559 7.66 -39.59 -15.31
N ASP A 560 6.74 -39.92 -16.21
CA ASP A 560 6.65 -41.27 -16.77
C ASP A 560 7.66 -41.42 -17.90
N TYR A 561 8.63 -42.32 -17.71
CA TYR A 561 9.32 -43.05 -18.79
C TYR A 561 9.89 -44.37 -18.23
N PRO A 562 9.95 -45.47 -19.01
CA PRO A 562 9.12 -45.89 -20.13
C PRO A 562 8.09 -46.98 -19.77
#